data_AF-A0A2E2VXT2-F1
#
_entry.id   AF-A0A2E2VXT2-F1
#
_cell.length_a   1.000
_cell.length_b   1.000
_cell.length_c   1.000
_cell.angle_alpha   90.00
_cell.angle_beta   90.00
_cell.angle_gamma   90.00
#
_symmetry.space_group_name_H-M   'P 1'
#
loop_
_entity.id
_entity.type
_entity.pdbx_description
1 polymer ?
#
loop_
_entity_poly.entity_id
_entity_poly.type
_entity_poly.pdbx_seq_one_letter_code
_entity_poly.pdbx_strand_id
1 'polypeptide(L)'
;MSLRKWVKEKWVDIGAPKKNGKYQPCGRKKGDGRKYPKCVPLSKARSMSSSQKASAVRRKRAAGNKGPKPTNVRTFAKKKKR
;
A
#
# COMPACT_ATOMS: atom_id res chain seq x y z
N MET A 1 -15.33 10.47 5.48
CA MET A 1 -15.19 8.98 5.54
C MET A 1 -15.47 8.57 6.97
N SER A 2 -16.46 7.72 7.25
CA SER A 2 -16.69 7.22 8.62
C SER A 2 -15.77 6.04 8.92
N LEU A 3 -15.40 5.85 10.20
CA LEU A 3 -14.56 4.74 10.65
C LEU A 3 -15.15 3.38 10.21
N ARG A 4 -16.48 3.26 10.27
CA ARG A 4 -17.22 2.07 9.81
C ARG A 4 -17.02 1.77 8.34
N LYS A 5 -16.91 2.79 7.48
CA LYS A 5 -16.60 2.58 6.05
C LYS A 5 -15.16 2.11 5.87
N TRP A 6 -14.21 2.71 6.59
CA TRP A 6 -12.78 2.36 6.51
C TRP A 6 -12.48 0.90 6.94
N VAL A 7 -13.10 0.42 8.03
CA VAL A 7 -12.93 -0.97 8.50
C VAL A 7 -13.57 -1.98 7.54
N LYS A 8 -14.69 -1.62 6.89
CA LYS A 8 -15.38 -2.48 5.92
C LYS A 8 -14.67 -2.57 4.56
N GLU A 9 -13.73 -1.69 4.28
CA GLU A 9 -12.98 -1.75 3.02
C GLU A 9 -12.13 -3.03 2.94
N LYS A 10 -12.11 -3.67 1.77
CA LYS A 10 -11.21 -4.81 1.54
C LYS A 10 -9.79 -4.29 1.36
N TRP A 11 -8.93 -4.52 2.36
CA TRP A 11 -7.53 -4.11 2.32
C TRP A 11 -6.66 -5.15 1.61
N VAL A 12 -5.80 -4.69 0.71
CA VAL A 12 -4.93 -5.53 -0.10
C VAL A 12 -3.48 -5.07 -0.06
N ASP A 13 -2.55 -6.01 -0.23
CA ASP A 13 -1.12 -5.71 -0.33
C ASP A 13 -0.70 -5.47 -1.78
N ILE A 14 -0.23 -4.26 -2.06
CA ILE A 14 0.31 -3.87 -3.39
C ILE A 14 1.81 -4.17 -3.52
N GLY A 15 2.47 -4.56 -2.43
CA GLY A 15 3.91 -4.84 -2.37
C GLY A 15 4.32 -6.23 -2.84
N ALA A 16 3.36 -7.14 -2.98
CA ALA A 16 3.55 -8.49 -3.50
C ALA A 16 2.30 -8.94 -4.29
N PRO A 17 2.05 -8.36 -5.47
CA PRO A 17 0.91 -8.76 -6.31
C PRO A 17 1.05 -10.22 -6.74
N LYS A 18 -0.09 -10.91 -6.86
CA LYS A 18 -0.17 -12.27 -7.42
C LYS A 18 -0.07 -12.21 -8.95
N LYS A 19 0.05 -13.38 -9.58
CA LYS A 19 -0.08 -13.52 -11.03
C LYS A 19 -1.40 -12.90 -11.52
N ASN A 20 -1.37 -12.29 -12.70
CA ASN A 20 -2.51 -11.67 -13.38
C ASN A 20 -3.08 -10.43 -12.68
N GLY A 21 -2.26 -9.67 -11.95
CA GLY A 21 -2.67 -8.40 -11.33
C GLY A 21 -3.63 -8.54 -10.16
N LYS A 22 -3.87 -9.77 -9.68
CA LYS A 22 -4.64 -10.05 -8.47
C LYS A 22 -3.84 -9.65 -7.23
N TYR A 23 -4.53 -9.31 -6.14
CA TYR A 23 -3.89 -8.99 -4.87
C TYR A 23 -4.21 -10.04 -3.81
N GLN A 24 -3.26 -10.23 -2.89
CA GLN A 24 -3.55 -10.90 -1.63
C GLN A 24 -4.19 -9.94 -0.62
N PRO A 25 -4.94 -10.47 0.36
CA PRO A 25 -5.34 -9.71 1.54
C PRO A 25 -4.14 -9.02 2.19
N CYS A 26 -4.35 -7.81 2.67
CA CYS A 26 -3.35 -7.10 3.47
C CYS A 26 -3.13 -7.85 4.79
N GLY A 27 -1.87 -8.15 5.11
CA GLY A 27 -1.50 -8.75 6.38
C GLY A 27 -0.22 -9.57 6.24
N ARG A 28 0.40 -9.87 7.37
CA ARG A 28 1.51 -10.81 7.47
C ARG A 28 1.34 -11.68 8.70
N LYS A 29 1.82 -12.91 8.65
CA LYS A 29 1.86 -13.78 9.84
C LYS A 29 3.14 -13.45 10.62
N LYS A 30 3.09 -13.53 11.95
CA LYS A 30 4.29 -13.38 12.77
C LYS A 30 5.27 -14.51 12.40
N GLY A 31 6.53 -14.16 12.16
CA GLY A 31 7.58 -15.13 11.80
C GLY A 31 7.62 -15.56 10.33
N ASP A 32 6.81 -14.97 9.43
CA ASP A 32 6.80 -15.37 8.01
C ASP A 32 8.03 -14.94 7.19
N GLY A 33 8.98 -14.24 7.81
CA GLY A 33 10.18 -13.70 7.15
C GLY A 33 9.90 -12.63 6.09
N ARG A 34 8.63 -12.24 5.88
CA ARG A 34 8.25 -11.30 4.80
C ARG A 34 8.46 -9.87 5.25
N LYS A 35 8.88 -9.03 4.30
CA LYS A 35 8.89 -7.58 4.46
C LYS A 35 7.46 -7.10 4.74
N TYR A 36 7.33 -6.04 5.54
CA TYR A 36 6.03 -5.49 5.89
C TYR A 36 5.17 -5.17 4.66
N PRO A 37 3.91 -5.65 4.61
CA PRO A 37 3.02 -5.42 3.49
C PRO A 37 2.72 -3.93 3.35
N LYS A 38 2.47 -3.49 2.11
CA LYS A 38 2.09 -2.10 1.83
C LYS A 38 0.61 -2.09 1.47
N CYS A 39 -0.20 -1.81 2.48
CA CYS A 39 -1.64 -1.96 2.40
C CYS A 39 -2.34 -0.72 1.85
N VAL A 40 -3.36 -0.96 1.04
CA VAL A 40 -4.31 0.05 0.54
C VAL A 40 -5.68 -0.60 0.37
N PRO A 41 -6.77 0.18 0.34
CA PRO A 41 -8.08 -0.33 -0.04
C PRO A 41 -8.07 -0.89 -1.47
N LEU A 42 -8.84 -1.95 -1.71
CA LEU A 42 -8.96 -2.59 -3.03
C LEU A 42 -9.43 -1.61 -4.11
N SER A 43 -10.36 -0.71 -3.78
CA SER A 43 -10.80 0.37 -4.66
C SER A 43 -9.60 1.19 -5.14
N LYS A 44 -8.73 1.58 -4.20
CA LYS A 44 -7.50 2.34 -4.49
C LYS A 44 -6.50 1.55 -5.31
N ALA A 45 -6.32 0.27 -5.00
CA ALA A 45 -5.42 -0.61 -5.73
C ALA A 45 -5.84 -0.80 -7.19
N ARG A 46 -7.15 -0.83 -7.46
CA ARG A 46 -7.72 -0.90 -8.82
C ARG A 46 -7.51 0.40 -9.60
N SER A 47 -7.64 1.55 -8.95
CA SER A 47 -7.41 2.86 -9.58
C SER A 47 -5.93 3.19 -9.86
N MET A 48 -4.98 2.40 -9.34
CA MET A 48 -3.55 2.62 -9.58
C MET A 48 -3.07 1.83 -10.81
N SER A 49 -2.20 2.44 -11.62
CA SER A 49 -1.41 1.71 -12.62
C SER A 49 -0.32 0.85 -11.94
N SER A 50 0.29 -0.08 -12.70
CA SER A 50 1.44 -0.88 -12.24
C SER A 50 2.62 0.01 -11.80
N SER A 51 2.94 1.04 -12.60
CA SER A 51 4.01 2.01 -12.31
C SER A 51 3.71 2.83 -11.04
N GLN A 52 2.46 3.25 -10.83
CA GLN A 52 2.05 3.95 -9.62
C GLN A 52 2.18 3.08 -8.38
N LYS A 53 1.80 1.80 -8.44
CA LYS A 53 1.96 0.84 -7.34
C LYS A 53 3.42 0.65 -6.99
N ALA A 54 4.27 0.36 -7.98
CA ALA A 54 5.70 0.18 -7.78
C ALA A 54 6.34 1.42 -7.14
N SER A 55 6.00 2.61 -7.66
CA SER A 55 6.44 3.90 -7.13
C SER A 55 5.98 4.14 -5.69
N ALA A 56 4.72 3.79 -5.36
CA ALA A 56 4.16 3.89 -4.01
C ALA A 56 4.88 2.94 -3.04
N VAL A 57 5.08 1.69 -3.43
CA VAL A 57 5.81 0.68 -2.63
C VAL A 57 7.23 1.14 -2.36
N ARG A 58 7.93 1.67 -3.38
CA ARG A 58 9.30 2.19 -3.24
C ARG A 58 9.35 3.32 -2.22
N ARG A 59 8.51 4.34 -2.34
CA ARG A 59 8.42 5.45 -1.36
C ARG A 59 8.13 4.95 0.06
N LYS A 60 7.13 4.07 0.21
CA LYS A 60 6.71 3.52 1.51
C LYS A 60 7.75 2.58 2.15
N ARG A 61 8.67 2.01 1.37
CA ARG A 61 9.81 1.24 1.88
C ARG A 61 10.97 2.15 2.28
N ALA A 62 11.22 3.22 1.51
CA ALA A 62 12.29 4.17 1.78
C ALA A 62 12.04 5.04 3.03
N ALA A 63 10.77 5.30 3.38
CA ALA A 63 10.40 6.21 4.46
C ALA A 63 10.93 5.84 5.87
N GLY A 64 11.50 4.65 6.05
CA GLY A 64 12.26 4.28 7.25
C GLY A 64 11.54 4.61 8.56
N ASN A 65 10.36 4.03 8.80
CA ASN A 65 9.58 4.25 10.03
C ASN A 65 10.23 3.54 11.24
N LYS A 66 11.43 3.96 11.64
CA LYS A 66 12.20 3.40 12.77
C LYS A 66 11.98 4.17 14.08
N GLY A 67 11.46 5.39 14.01
CA GLY A 67 11.20 6.25 15.17
C GLY A 67 9.76 6.15 15.70
N PRO A 68 9.46 6.81 16.83
CA PRO A 68 8.15 6.76 17.49
C PRO A 68 7.02 7.37 16.65
N LYS A 69 7.35 8.26 15.70
CA LYS A 69 6.40 8.88 14.79
C LYS A 69 6.62 8.37 13.36
N PRO A 70 5.59 7.81 12.70
CA PRO A 70 5.71 7.35 11.32
C PRO A 70 5.78 8.51 10.34
N THR A 71 6.58 8.35 9.28
CA THR A 71 6.64 9.30 8.16
C THR A 71 5.51 9.01 7.18
N ASN A 72 4.55 9.93 7.08
CA ASN A 72 3.42 9.80 6.15
C ASN A 72 3.86 10.11 4.71
N VAL A 73 4.15 9.07 3.94
CA VAL A 73 4.46 9.22 2.51
C VAL A 73 3.21 9.13 1.62
N ARG A 74 3.23 9.90 0.53
CA ARG A 74 2.13 9.94 -0.44
C ARG A 74 2.04 8.65 -1.24
N THR A 75 0.81 8.13 -1.37
CA THR A 75 0.52 6.96 -2.21
C THR A 75 0.65 7.30 -3.70
N PHE A 76 0.19 8.47 -4.15
CA PHE A 76 0.42 8.95 -5.52
C PHE A 76 1.58 9.95 -5.60
N ALA A 77 2.26 9.96 -6.74
CA ALA A 77 3.16 11.05 -7.07
C ALA A 77 2.37 12.35 -7.26
N LYS A 78 2.99 13.50 -6.95
CA LYS A 78 2.39 14.81 -7.28
C LYS A 78 2.21 14.89 -8.79
N LYS A 79 1.02 15.30 -9.25
CA LYS A 79 0.84 15.68 -10.66
C LYS A 79 1.79 16.84 -10.96
N LYS A 80 2.57 16.73 -12.04
CA LYS A 80 3.37 17.88 -12.53
C LYS A 80 2.35 18.96 -12.92
N LYS A 81 2.47 20.17 -12.38
CA LYS A 81 1.69 21.30 -12.88
C LYS A 81 2.14 21.50 -14.33
N ARG A 82 1.18 21.47 -15.26
CA ARG A 82 1.43 21.86 -16.66
C ARG A 82 1.48 23.36 -16.73
#